data_AF-M6BSY3-F1
#
_entry.id   AF-M6BSY3-F1
#
_cell.length_a   1.000
_cell.length_b   1.000
_cell.length_c   1.000
_cell.angle_alpha   90.00
_cell.angle_beta   90.00
_cell.angle_gamma   90.00
#
_symmetry.space_group_name_H-M   'P 1'
#
loop_
_entity.id
_entity.type
_entity.pdbx_description
1 polymer ?
#
loop_
_entity_poly.entity_id
_entity_poly.type
_entity_poly.pdbx_seq_one_letter_code
_entity_poly.pdbx_strand_id
1 'polypeptide(L)'
;MDESPFIKQSMVIGQDKKVLGAIIVPDMEHLTFWCKENGIDSSKIDELIKNPKVIEFYKKEVRNYNSTKTGFKSFEQVQHVILAKKPFEVGDELTNLLKMKRHVITEKYSKEIKKIYDKD
;
A
#
# COMPACT_ATOMS: atom_id res chain seq x y z
N MET A 1 -7.83 6.51 -17.35
CA MET A 1 -6.85 6.31 -16.28
C MET A 1 -7.64 5.77 -15.13
N ASP A 2 -7.86 4.46 -15.12
CA ASP A 2 -8.63 3.83 -14.05
C ASP A 2 -7.78 3.86 -12.78
N GLU A 3 -8.37 4.34 -11.70
CA GLU A 3 -7.82 4.29 -10.35
C GLU A 3 -8.50 3.15 -9.58
N SER A 4 -7.80 2.53 -8.64
CA SER A 4 -8.40 1.49 -7.81
C SER A 4 -9.35 2.14 -6.79
N PRO A 5 -10.61 1.69 -6.68
CA PRO A 5 -11.52 2.19 -5.64
C PRO A 5 -11.07 1.78 -4.23
N PHE A 6 -10.15 0.83 -4.11
CA PHE A 6 -9.62 0.36 -2.83
C PHE A 6 -8.41 1.15 -2.33
N ILE A 7 -7.83 2.03 -3.16
CA ILE A 7 -6.60 2.76 -2.86
C ILE A 7 -6.90 4.26 -2.80
N LYS A 8 -6.90 4.82 -1.59
CA LYS A 8 -7.10 6.26 -1.39
C LYS A 8 -5.85 7.05 -1.75
N GLN A 9 -4.68 6.55 -1.35
CA GLN A 9 -3.37 7.13 -1.67
C GLN A 9 -2.32 6.02 -1.72
N SER A 10 -1.25 6.21 -2.47
CA SER A 10 -0.11 5.28 -2.46
C SER A 10 1.22 5.99 -2.65
N MET A 11 2.29 5.40 -2.11
CA MET A 11 3.66 5.87 -2.24
C MET A 11 4.58 4.70 -2.57
N VAL A 12 5.20 4.71 -3.74
CA VAL A 12 6.22 3.73 -4.14
C VAL A 12 7.49 3.91 -3.30
N ILE A 13 8.08 2.80 -2.87
CA ILE A 13 9.32 2.69 -2.09
C ILE A 13 10.27 1.67 -2.75
N GLY A 14 11.52 1.64 -2.29
CA GLY A 14 12.50 0.65 -2.76
C GLY A 14 13.27 1.07 -4.02
N GLN A 15 13.50 2.38 -4.21
CA GLN A 15 14.25 2.91 -5.36
C GLN A 15 15.65 2.27 -5.52
N ASP A 16 16.28 1.86 -4.41
CA ASP A 16 17.60 1.20 -4.38
C ASP A 16 17.51 -0.28 -3.96
N LYS A 17 16.38 -0.95 -4.26
CA LYS A 17 16.14 -2.36 -3.92
C LYS A 17 15.95 -3.19 -5.19
N LYS A 18 16.16 -4.52 -5.08
CA LYS A 18 15.95 -5.47 -6.19
C LYS A 18 14.55 -5.37 -6.79
N VAL A 19 13.57 -5.06 -5.95
CA VAL A 19 12.15 -4.96 -6.31
C VAL A 19 11.50 -3.74 -5.65
N LEU A 20 10.50 -3.16 -6.32
CA LEU A 20 9.74 -2.05 -5.78
C LEU A 20 8.71 -2.51 -4.74
N GLY A 21 8.43 -1.62 -3.80
CA GLY A 21 7.34 -1.76 -2.85
C GLY A 21 6.39 -0.57 -2.91
N ALA A 22 5.24 -0.66 -2.25
CA ALA A 22 4.34 0.46 -2.07
C ALA A 22 3.78 0.50 -0.65
N ILE A 23 3.68 1.72 -0.10
CA ILE A 23 2.84 2.01 1.06
C ILE A 23 1.50 2.51 0.52
N ILE A 24 0.42 1.85 0.90
CA ILE A 24 -0.92 2.09 0.41
C ILE A 24 -1.78 2.56 1.58
N VAL A 25 -2.53 3.63 1.38
CA VAL A 25 -3.63 4.04 2.25
C VAL A 25 -4.90 3.38 1.70
N PRO A 26 -5.46 2.37 2.42
CA PRO A 26 -6.71 1.72 2.03
C PRO A 26 -7.87 2.72 1.98
N ASP A 27 -8.76 2.55 1.02
CA ASP A 27 -10.13 3.03 1.18
C ASP A 27 -10.89 2.05 2.09
N MET A 28 -11.13 2.47 3.34
CA MET A 28 -11.69 1.60 4.36
C MET A 28 -13.14 1.20 4.08
N GLU A 29 -13.90 2.01 3.34
CA GLU A 29 -15.29 1.70 3.00
C GLU A 29 -15.35 0.54 2.01
N HIS A 30 -14.62 0.64 0.90
CA HIS A 30 -14.53 -0.44 -0.09
C HIS A 30 -13.86 -1.68 0.48
N LEU A 31 -12.80 -1.52 1.28
CA LEU A 31 -12.13 -2.65 1.92
C LEU A 31 -13.07 -3.39 2.89
N THR A 32 -13.84 -2.67 3.70
CA THR A 32 -14.79 -3.28 4.66
C THR A 32 -15.87 -4.08 3.93
N PHE A 33 -16.40 -3.55 2.83
CA PHE A 33 -17.37 -4.26 2.00
C PHE A 33 -16.76 -5.56 1.45
N TRP A 34 -15.57 -5.49 0.86
CA TRP A 34 -14.87 -6.66 0.34
C TRP A 34 -14.56 -7.70 1.44
N CYS A 35 -14.17 -7.25 2.64
CA CYS A 35 -13.92 -8.15 3.77
C CYS A 35 -15.17 -8.91 4.19
N LYS A 36 -16.33 -8.23 4.20
CA LYS A 36 -17.62 -8.86 4.49
C LYS A 36 -17.96 -9.95 3.47
N GLU A 37 -17.75 -9.70 2.18
CA GLU A 37 -17.97 -10.70 1.12
C GLU A 37 -17.00 -11.89 1.20
N ASN A 38 -15.79 -11.67 1.73
CA ASN A 38 -14.74 -12.68 1.81
C ASN A 38 -14.65 -13.36 3.20
N GLY A 39 -15.59 -13.07 4.10
CA GLY A 39 -15.64 -13.65 5.45
C GLY A 39 -14.42 -13.27 6.32
N ILE A 40 -13.91 -12.05 6.17
CA ILE A 40 -12.79 -11.51 6.94
C ILE A 40 -13.34 -10.51 7.96
N ASP A 41 -12.96 -10.67 9.23
CA ASP A 41 -13.28 -9.68 10.26
C ASP A 41 -12.48 -8.38 10.00
N SER A 42 -13.22 -7.28 9.86
CA SER A 42 -12.67 -5.94 9.66
C SER A 42 -12.82 -5.04 10.89
N SER A 43 -13.18 -5.61 12.04
CA SER A 43 -13.44 -4.87 13.28
C SER A 43 -12.17 -4.26 13.87
N LYS A 44 -11.02 -4.89 13.64
CA LYS A 44 -9.72 -4.44 14.12
C LYS A 44 -8.77 -4.11 12.98
N ILE A 45 -8.61 -2.81 12.71
CA ILE A 45 -7.78 -2.31 11.61
C ILE A 45 -6.33 -2.82 11.71
N ASP A 46 -5.72 -2.85 12.90
CA ASP A 46 -4.33 -3.34 13.07
C ASP A 46 -4.13 -4.80 12.66
N GLU A 47 -5.15 -5.65 12.84
CA GLU A 47 -5.10 -7.04 12.40
C GLU A 47 -5.42 -7.13 10.90
N LEU A 48 -6.38 -6.33 10.43
CA LEU A 48 -6.82 -6.29 9.04
C LEU A 48 -5.70 -5.91 8.08
N ILE A 49 -4.96 -4.84 8.37
CA ILE A 49 -3.87 -4.35 7.50
C ILE A 49 -2.67 -5.31 7.46
N LYS A 50 -2.58 -6.25 8.40
CA LYS A 50 -1.56 -7.31 8.47
C LYS A 50 -2.08 -8.66 7.98
N ASN A 51 -3.37 -8.75 7.65
CA ASN A 51 -3.98 -10.01 7.24
C ASN A 51 -3.42 -10.42 5.87
N PRO A 52 -2.89 -11.66 5.74
CA PRO A 52 -2.27 -12.10 4.49
C PRO A 52 -3.25 -12.08 3.31
N LYS A 53 -4.54 -12.36 3.51
CA LYS A 53 -5.54 -12.30 2.44
C LYS A 53 -5.75 -10.87 1.93
N VAL A 54 -5.76 -9.89 2.85
CA VAL A 54 -5.91 -8.47 2.51
C VAL A 54 -4.65 -7.95 1.81
N ILE A 55 -3.47 -8.30 2.31
CA ILE A 55 -2.21 -7.93 1.66
C ILE A 55 -2.14 -8.54 0.25
N GLU A 56 -2.52 -9.80 0.08
CA GLU A 56 -2.54 -10.46 -1.23
C GLU A 56 -3.56 -9.80 -2.18
N PHE A 57 -4.74 -9.43 -1.66
CA PHE A 57 -5.72 -8.66 -2.40
C PHE A 57 -5.13 -7.34 -2.95
N TYR A 58 -4.49 -6.54 -2.08
CA TYR A 58 -3.85 -5.30 -2.52
C TYR A 58 -2.66 -5.52 -3.46
N LYS A 59 -1.90 -6.60 -3.30
CA LYS A 59 -0.83 -6.96 -4.26
C LYS A 59 -1.42 -7.25 -5.65
N LYS A 60 -2.51 -8.01 -5.72
CA LYS A 60 -3.22 -8.27 -6.98
C LYS A 60 -3.75 -6.98 -7.57
N GLU A 61 -4.33 -6.13 -6.73
CA GLU A 61 -4.89 -4.87 -7.16
C GLU A 61 -3.81 -3.96 -7.75
N VAL A 62 -2.71 -3.72 -7.03
CA VAL A 62 -1.58 -2.93 -7.55
C VAL A 62 -1.05 -3.54 -8.85
N ARG A 63 -0.93 -4.87 -8.92
CA ARG A 63 -0.48 -5.55 -10.15
C ARG A 63 -1.44 -5.31 -11.31
N ASN A 64 -2.74 -5.18 -11.11
CA ASN A 64 -3.68 -4.88 -12.20
C ASN A 64 -3.38 -3.54 -12.87
N TYR A 65 -2.95 -2.54 -12.09
CA TYR A 65 -2.61 -1.20 -12.59
C TYR A 65 -1.13 -1.06 -13.00
N ASN A 66 -0.23 -1.81 -12.36
CA ASN A 66 1.22 -1.78 -12.55
C ASN A 66 1.74 -3.15 -13.03
N SER A 67 1.36 -3.52 -14.26
CA SER A 67 1.72 -4.79 -14.91
C SER A 67 2.44 -4.58 -16.25
N THR A 68 3.06 -5.64 -16.77
CA THR A 68 3.56 -5.67 -18.16
C THR A 68 2.46 -5.33 -19.18
N LYS A 69 1.22 -5.72 -18.90
CA LYS A 69 0.03 -5.37 -19.71
C LYS A 69 -0.23 -3.86 -19.76
N THR A 70 0.20 -3.12 -18.75
CA THR A 70 0.12 -1.65 -18.69
C THR A 70 1.46 -0.99 -19.06
N GLY A 71 2.41 -1.75 -19.62
CA GLY A 71 3.67 -1.24 -20.18
C GLY A 71 4.88 -1.28 -19.26
N PHE A 72 4.75 -1.80 -18.03
CA PHE A 72 5.83 -1.80 -17.04
C PHE A 72 6.73 -3.04 -17.14
N LYS A 73 8.06 -2.85 -17.07
CA LYS A 73 9.02 -3.97 -17.00
C LYS A 73 8.93 -4.67 -15.64
N SER A 74 9.40 -5.91 -15.55
CA SER A 74 9.30 -6.71 -14.32
C SER A 74 9.96 -6.06 -13.09
N PHE A 75 11.01 -5.25 -13.28
CA PHE A 75 11.66 -4.49 -12.20
C PHE A 75 10.89 -3.22 -11.79
N GLU A 76 9.96 -2.74 -12.61
CA GLU A 76 9.08 -1.61 -12.32
C GLU A 76 7.77 -2.06 -11.66
N GLN A 77 7.64 -3.38 -11.40
CA GLN A 77 6.48 -3.95 -10.73
C GLN A 77 6.64 -3.89 -9.21
N VAL A 78 5.61 -3.40 -8.55
CA VAL A 78 5.51 -3.44 -7.09
C VAL A 78 5.27 -4.87 -6.63
N GLN A 79 6.25 -5.45 -5.93
CA GLN A 79 6.19 -6.82 -5.38
C GLN A 79 5.79 -6.84 -3.90
N HIS A 80 6.08 -5.74 -3.19
CA HIS A 80 5.84 -5.60 -1.76
C HIS A 80 4.78 -4.53 -1.49
N VAL A 81 3.88 -4.81 -0.55
CA VAL A 81 2.81 -3.90 -0.15
C VAL A 81 2.79 -3.77 1.36
N ILE A 82 2.73 -2.54 1.83
CA ILE A 82 2.51 -2.16 3.23
C ILE A 82 1.21 -1.36 3.26
N LEU A 83 0.31 -1.68 4.19
CA LEU A 83 -0.98 -1.00 4.32
C LEU A 83 -0.92 -0.04 5.51
N ALA A 84 -1.22 1.23 5.25
CA ALA A 84 -1.34 2.26 6.26
C ALA A 84 -2.60 2.04 7.10
N LYS A 85 -2.46 2.16 8.42
CA LYS A 85 -3.58 2.05 9.37
C LYS A 85 -4.59 3.19 9.25
N LYS A 86 -4.11 4.37 8.87
CA LYS A 86 -4.92 5.59 8.78
C LYS A 86 -4.50 6.41 7.54
N PRO A 87 -5.38 7.29 7.05
CA PRO A 87 -5.00 8.29 6.05
C PRO A 87 -3.84 9.16 6.52
N PHE A 88 -3.06 9.64 5.56
CA PHE A 88 -1.98 10.59 5.83
C PHE A 88 -2.53 11.95 6.25
N GLU A 89 -1.93 12.56 7.28
CA GLU A 89 -2.45 13.78 7.88
C GLU A 89 -1.72 15.03 7.39
N VAL A 90 -2.48 16.12 7.21
CA VAL A 90 -1.93 17.44 6.84
C VAL A 90 -1.14 18.01 8.01
N GLY A 91 0.07 18.48 7.73
CA GLY A 91 1.01 18.95 8.75
C GLY A 91 1.98 17.87 9.21
N ASP A 92 1.63 16.59 9.05
CA ASP A 92 2.45 15.44 9.44
C ASP A 92 3.00 14.71 8.19
N GLU A 93 2.34 13.65 7.68
CA GLU A 93 2.74 12.96 6.44
C GLU A 93 2.51 13.78 5.16
N LEU A 94 1.60 14.76 5.20
CA LEU A 94 1.33 15.67 4.09
C LEU A 94 1.78 17.10 4.42
N THR A 95 2.22 17.84 3.42
CA THR A 95 2.41 19.29 3.53
C THR A 95 1.07 20.01 3.59
N ASN A 96 1.06 21.30 3.94
CA ASN A 96 -0.14 22.15 3.85
C ASN A 96 -0.70 22.25 2.42
N LEU A 97 0.10 21.89 1.40
CA LEU A 97 -0.31 21.79 0.00
C LEU A 97 -0.69 20.34 -0.39
N LEU A 98 -0.96 19.47 0.58
CA LEU A 98 -1.33 18.06 0.41
C LEU A 98 -0.27 17.20 -0.29
N LYS A 99 0.97 17.68 -0.42
CA LYS A 99 2.08 16.89 -1.00
C LYS A 99 2.61 15.91 0.03
N MET A 100 2.89 14.68 -0.37
CA MET A 100 3.47 13.66 0.51
C MET A 100 4.89 14.03 0.95
N LYS A 101 5.14 14.04 2.25
CA LYS A 101 6.49 14.14 2.84
C LYS A 101 7.12 12.76 2.87
N ARG A 102 7.68 12.34 1.71
CA ARG A 102 8.23 10.99 1.51
C ARG A 102 9.19 10.56 2.63
N HIS A 103 10.08 11.46 3.08
CA HIS A 103 11.02 11.18 4.17
C HIS A 103 10.33 10.84 5.50
N VAL A 104 9.30 11.60 5.90
CA VAL A 104 8.51 11.34 7.12
C VAL A 104 7.78 10.01 7.03
N ILE A 105 7.14 9.75 5.88
CA ILE A 105 6.42 8.48 5.66
C ILE A 105 7.40 7.31 5.72
N THR A 106 8.52 7.38 5.01
CA THR A 106 9.53 6.31 5.04
C THR A 106 10.12 6.09 6.43
N GLU A 107 10.33 7.14 7.22
CA GLU A 107 10.81 7.02 8.61
C GLU A 107 9.79 6.31 9.51
N LYS A 108 8.52 6.72 9.46
CA LYS A 108 7.42 6.09 10.22
C LYS A 108 7.23 4.62 9.89
N TYR A 109 7.33 4.25 8.61
CA TYR A 109 7.18 2.88 8.14
C TYR A 109 8.50 2.11 8.06
N SER A 110 9.62 2.68 8.53
CA SER A 110 10.97 2.11 8.40
C SER A 110 11.07 0.66 8.88
N LYS A 111 10.39 0.30 9.98
CA LYS A 111 10.35 -1.06 10.51
C LYS A 111 9.67 -2.04 9.54
N GLU A 112 8.54 -1.65 8.96
CA GLU A 112 7.81 -2.50 8.01
C GLU A 112 8.56 -2.61 6.68
N ILE A 113 9.12 -1.50 6.20
CA ILE A 113 9.99 -1.45 5.02
C ILE A 113 11.18 -2.39 5.22
N LYS A 114 11.86 -2.31 6.37
CA LYS A 114 12.98 -3.23 6.67
C LYS A 114 12.49 -4.68 6.64
N LYS A 115 11.37 -4.99 7.29
CA LYS A 115 10.84 -6.35 7.38
C LYS A 115 10.50 -6.97 6.02
N ILE A 116 10.02 -6.20 5.04
CA ILE A 116 9.73 -6.72 3.69
C ILE A 116 11.00 -6.95 2.87
N TYR A 117 12.05 -6.15 3.06
CA TYR A 117 13.30 -6.24 2.30
C TYR A 117 14.38 -7.13 2.95
N ASP A 118 14.26 -7.44 4.24
CA ASP A 118 15.14 -8.38 4.94
C ASP A 118 14.84 -9.85 4.57
N LYS A 119 13.68 -10.08 3.95
CA LYS A 119 13.20 -11.40 3.50
C LYS A 119 13.52 -11.71 2.03
N ASP A 120 14.31 -10.87 1.36
CA ASP A 120 14.59 -10.84 -0.10
C ASP A 120 16.09 -10.95 -0.40
#